data_AF-A0A653E2A1-F1
#
_entry.id   AF-A0A653E2A1-F1
#
_cell.length_a   1.000
_cell.length_b   1.000
_cell.length_c   1.000
_cell.angle_alpha   90.00
_cell.angle_beta   90.00
_cell.angle_gamma   90.00
#
_symmetry.space_group_name_H-M   'P 1'
#
loop_
_entity.id
_entity.type
_entity.pdbx_description
1 polymer ?
#
loop_
_entity_poly.entity_id
_entity_poly.type
_entity_poly.pdbx_seq_one_letter_code
_entity_poly.pdbx_strand_id
1 'polypeptide(L)'
;MSRTLIRKDPNAFKTLPLFVEADPDGLAYSSLGRPLNFREMLERRTTIEIEDNQRFAVELANLGVSVRLTLNWQGRDYWVLVRQRRADRGDVVLKLISGYVPAHELNLPLLTAIQEVAEECLMETPEGWLAGRFGETWLPTPYQGVLHYREAVNFRLGSLSGAARPVRCSNLTLLERPRAYVHLPTASLQLVYDMRMELPKEVKQLSLFHADECLEDGTLVARLDRSKPDLYLIALEDGKPTAELLTLKKGELSPASTRGVWLAESFAAQDGWVVRDERIRWKDWAKSQQLKAPTAKSPAKPKPAGAADFKQPQARQG
;
A
#
# COMPACT_ATOMS: atom_id res chain seq x y z
N MET A 1 -18.09 0.72 -15.48
CA MET A 1 -18.25 2.18 -15.24
C MET A 1 -17.71 2.48 -13.86
N SER A 2 -17.02 3.61 -13.71
CA SER A 2 -16.56 4.11 -12.41
C SER A 2 -17.77 4.54 -11.57
N ARG A 3 -17.83 4.12 -10.30
CA ARG A 3 -18.88 4.49 -9.34
C ARG A 3 -18.30 5.45 -8.31
N THR A 4 -18.94 6.60 -8.10
CA THR A 4 -18.60 7.50 -6.99
C THR A 4 -19.03 6.87 -5.66
N LEU A 5 -18.11 6.84 -4.69
CA LEU A 5 -18.33 6.31 -3.36
C LEU A 5 -18.70 7.41 -2.37
N ILE A 6 -17.98 8.53 -2.38
CA ILE A 6 -18.23 9.70 -1.51
C ILE A 6 -17.67 10.98 -2.14
N ARG A 7 -18.16 12.12 -1.64
CA ARG A 7 -17.60 13.46 -1.86
C ARG A 7 -17.21 14.06 -0.51
N LYS A 8 -15.98 14.52 -0.35
CA LYS A 8 -15.42 15.14 0.86
C LYS A 8 -15.00 16.58 0.56
N ASP A 9 -15.16 17.48 1.52
CA ASP A 9 -14.61 18.84 1.43
C ASP A 9 -13.08 18.77 1.64
N PRO A 10 -12.25 19.15 0.66
CA PRO A 10 -10.79 19.16 0.82
C PRO A 10 -10.30 20.06 1.95
N ASN A 11 -11.09 21.04 2.38
CA ASN A 11 -10.73 21.93 3.49
C ASN A 11 -10.89 21.28 4.87
N ALA A 12 -11.59 20.15 4.96
CA ALA A 12 -11.73 19.39 6.20
C ALA A 12 -10.40 18.78 6.63
N PHE A 13 -9.53 18.43 5.67
CA PHE A 13 -8.21 17.93 5.98
C PHE A 13 -7.29 19.06 6.48
N LYS A 14 -6.66 18.82 7.63
CA LYS A 14 -5.66 19.71 8.22
C LYS A 14 -4.47 18.88 8.70
N THR A 15 -3.27 19.28 8.33
CA THR A 15 -2.00 18.72 8.85
C THR A 15 -1.15 19.83 9.46
N LEU A 16 0.00 19.49 10.04
CA LEU A 16 0.95 20.47 10.59
C LEU A 16 2.34 20.26 9.99
N PRO A 17 3.09 21.34 9.76
CA PRO A 17 4.54 21.29 9.62
C PRO A 17 5.19 20.62 10.82
N LEU A 18 6.39 20.10 10.61
CA LEU A 18 7.16 19.41 11.63
C LEU A 18 8.50 20.11 11.83
N PHE A 19 9.01 20.06 13.05
CA PHE A 19 10.43 20.12 13.31
C PHE A 19 10.93 18.70 13.58
N VAL A 20 12.01 18.28 12.91
CA VAL A 20 12.57 16.94 12.99
C VAL A 20 14.02 17.01 13.41
N GLU A 21 14.39 16.20 14.40
CA GLU A 21 15.75 15.99 14.85
C GLU A 21 16.11 14.51 14.66
N ALA A 22 17.24 14.25 14.01
CA ALA A 22 17.73 12.91 13.76
C ALA A 22 19.16 12.75 14.26
N ASP A 23 19.46 11.55 14.74
CA ASP A 23 20.81 11.07 15.04
C ASP A 23 20.95 9.60 14.57
N PRO A 24 22.12 8.97 14.66
CA PRO A 24 22.28 7.59 14.21
C PRO A 24 21.35 6.57 14.89
N ASP A 25 20.93 6.83 16.12
CA ASP A 25 20.17 5.92 16.98
C ASP A 25 18.66 6.09 16.84
N GLY A 26 18.18 7.29 16.49
CA GLY A 26 16.76 7.56 16.36
C GLY A 26 16.40 8.88 15.70
N LEU A 27 15.10 9.08 15.53
CA LEU A 27 14.51 10.30 14.97
C LEU A 27 13.38 10.77 15.89
N ALA A 28 13.31 12.07 16.17
CA ALA A 28 12.23 12.71 16.89
C ALA A 28 11.58 13.78 16.01
N TYR A 29 10.26 13.93 16.11
CA TYR A 29 9.53 15.04 15.48
C TYR A 29 8.56 15.69 16.44
N SER A 30 8.28 16.98 16.22
CA SER A 30 7.24 17.74 16.90
C SER A 30 6.51 18.64 15.92
N SER A 31 5.23 18.90 16.15
CA SER A 31 4.45 19.84 15.33
C SER A 31 4.96 21.27 15.44
N LEU A 32 4.87 22.03 14.36
CA LEU A 32 5.25 23.44 14.29
C LEU A 32 4.13 24.31 13.70
N GLY A 33 3.92 25.49 14.30
CA GLY A 33 3.04 26.52 13.76
C GLY A 33 1.55 26.16 13.75
N ARG A 34 0.83 26.70 12.77
CA ARG A 34 -0.63 26.53 12.61
C ARG A 34 -0.95 25.36 11.68
N PRO A 35 -2.14 24.73 11.80
CA PRO A 35 -2.59 23.73 10.84
C PRO A 35 -2.72 24.30 9.43
N LEU A 36 -2.35 23.48 8.45
CA LEU A 36 -2.38 23.77 7.02
C LEU A 36 -3.47 22.93 6.34
N ASN A 37 -4.22 23.53 5.42
CA ASN A 37 -5.03 22.75 4.48
C ASN A 37 -4.14 22.05 3.43
N PHE A 38 -4.77 21.23 2.59
CA PHE A 38 -4.07 20.49 1.54
C PHE A 38 -3.26 21.39 0.59
N ARG A 39 -3.82 22.52 0.15
CA ARG A 39 -3.14 23.46 -0.77
C ARG A 39 -1.92 24.10 -0.11
N GLU A 40 -2.08 24.64 1.10
CA GLU A 40 -0.99 25.28 1.86
C GLU A 40 0.15 24.28 2.16
N MET A 41 -0.20 23.02 2.45
CA MET A 41 0.78 21.96 2.63
C MET A 41 1.56 21.69 1.34
N LEU A 42 0.89 21.58 0.18
CA LEU A 42 1.56 21.38 -1.11
C LEU A 42 2.48 22.55 -1.46
N GLU A 43 2.08 23.80 -1.20
CA GLU A 43 2.91 24.99 -1.42
C GLU A 43 4.19 24.98 -0.57
N ARG A 44 4.15 24.38 0.62
CA ARG A 44 5.32 24.23 1.52
C ARG A 44 6.25 23.08 1.11
N ARG A 45 5.82 22.16 0.25
CA ARG A 45 6.64 21.04 -0.21
C ARG A 45 7.65 21.49 -1.25
N THR A 46 8.82 21.88 -0.77
CA THR A 46 9.95 22.27 -1.60
C THR A 46 11.12 21.31 -1.40
N THR A 47 12.03 21.27 -2.36
CA THR A 47 13.26 20.49 -2.22
C THR A 47 14.15 21.12 -1.16
N ILE A 48 14.72 20.29 -0.29
CA ILE A 48 15.68 20.67 0.75
C ILE A 48 16.98 19.88 0.61
N GLU A 49 18.05 20.42 1.19
CA GLU A 49 19.34 19.77 1.29
C GLU A 49 19.66 19.44 2.75
N ILE A 50 20.25 18.26 2.97
CA ILE A 50 20.73 17.79 4.26
C ILE A 50 22.15 17.27 4.02
N GLU A 51 23.13 17.90 4.68
CA GLU A 51 24.55 17.57 4.56
C GLU A 51 24.87 16.21 5.23
N ASP A 52 24.56 16.08 6.52
CA ASP A 52 24.73 14.83 7.26
C ASP A 52 23.39 14.08 7.30
N ASN A 53 23.32 12.95 6.59
CA ASN A 53 22.11 12.13 6.46
C ASN A 53 21.79 11.28 7.71
N GLN A 54 22.67 11.25 8.71
CA GLN A 54 22.46 10.59 10.00
C GLN A 54 22.15 11.59 11.11
N ARG A 55 22.64 12.82 11.04
CA ARG A 55 22.48 13.83 12.09
C ARG A 55 22.07 15.18 11.53
N PHE A 56 20.83 15.60 11.80
CA PHE A 56 20.32 16.89 11.35
C PHE A 56 19.14 17.37 12.20
N ALA A 57 18.84 18.67 12.09
CA ALA A 57 17.62 19.28 12.58
C ALA A 57 17.01 20.13 11.46
N VAL A 58 15.74 19.89 11.11
CA VAL A 58 15.12 20.51 9.93
C VAL A 58 13.61 20.70 10.09
N GLU A 59 13.09 21.77 9.50
CA GLU A 59 11.64 21.95 9.33
C GLU A 59 11.13 21.23 8.08
N LEU A 60 10.03 20.49 8.23
CA LEU A 60 9.39 19.73 7.16
C LEU A 60 7.94 20.17 6.97
N ALA A 61 7.42 20.02 5.76
CA ALA A 61 6.09 20.44 5.36
C ALA A 61 4.97 19.64 6.02
N ASN A 62 5.16 18.31 6.19
CA ASN A 62 4.14 17.42 6.72
C ASN A 62 4.71 16.05 7.18
N LEU A 63 3.88 15.32 7.92
CA LEU A 63 4.02 13.88 8.16
C LEU A 63 3.18 13.07 7.16
N GLY A 64 3.76 12.04 6.57
CA GLY A 64 3.05 11.03 5.79
C GLY A 64 3.24 9.64 6.38
N VAL A 65 2.26 8.78 6.13
CA VAL A 65 2.29 7.36 6.51
C VAL A 65 2.11 6.50 5.27
N SER A 66 2.74 5.34 5.27
CA SER A 66 2.59 4.30 4.25
C SER A 66 2.52 2.93 4.91
N VAL A 67 1.82 1.99 4.28
CA VAL A 67 1.72 0.62 4.75
C VAL A 67 2.30 -0.34 3.72
N ARG A 68 3.36 -1.04 4.10
CA ARG A 68 3.84 -2.22 3.35
C ARG A 68 3.02 -3.42 3.80
N LEU A 69 1.90 -3.59 3.12
CA LEU A 69 0.90 -4.60 3.44
C LEU A 69 1.25 -5.94 2.79
N THR A 70 1.46 -6.96 3.62
CA THR A 70 1.66 -8.35 3.20
C THR A 70 0.34 -9.10 3.25
N LEU A 71 -0.21 -9.47 2.09
CA LEU A 71 -1.40 -10.28 1.95
C LEU A 71 -1.02 -11.75 1.74
N ASN A 72 -1.57 -12.66 2.53
CA ASN A 72 -1.53 -14.09 2.22
C ASN A 72 -2.73 -14.47 1.34
N TRP A 73 -2.48 -14.97 0.13
CA TRP A 73 -3.51 -15.49 -0.75
C TRP A 73 -3.09 -16.83 -1.35
N GLN A 74 -3.94 -17.85 -1.19
CA GLN A 74 -3.71 -19.21 -1.70
C GLN A 74 -2.34 -19.79 -1.29
N GLY A 75 -1.91 -19.50 -0.05
CA GLY A 75 -0.66 -20.04 0.50
C GLY A 75 0.62 -19.32 0.05
N ARG A 76 0.52 -18.20 -0.66
CA ARG A 76 1.67 -17.34 -1.02
C ARG A 76 1.46 -15.93 -0.45
N ASP A 77 2.54 -15.30 -0.02
CA ASP A 77 2.54 -13.92 0.47
C ASP A 77 2.80 -12.94 -0.69
N TYR A 78 2.15 -11.78 -0.63
CA TYR A 78 2.27 -10.70 -1.63
C TYR A 78 2.35 -9.35 -0.94
N TRP A 79 3.19 -8.43 -1.43
CA TRP A 79 3.02 -7.02 -1.12
C TRP A 79 1.93 -6.41 -1.97
N VAL A 80 1.05 -5.63 -1.34
CA VAL A 80 -0.04 -4.90 -1.99
C VAL A 80 0.42 -3.49 -2.36
N LEU A 81 0.22 -3.11 -3.62
CA LEU A 81 0.56 -1.78 -4.15
C LEU A 81 -0.66 -1.18 -4.83
N VAL A 82 -0.86 0.12 -4.68
CA VAL A 82 -1.89 0.88 -5.37
C VAL A 82 -1.27 1.69 -6.50
N ARG A 83 -2.01 1.85 -7.60
CA ARG A 83 -1.64 2.78 -8.67
C ARG A 83 -2.05 4.19 -8.27
N GLN A 84 -1.13 5.14 -8.39
CA GLN A 84 -1.41 6.56 -8.23
C GLN A 84 -1.07 7.33 -9.51
N ARG A 85 -1.97 8.22 -9.93
CA ARG A 85 -1.68 9.25 -10.92
C ARG A 85 -1.38 10.56 -10.20
N ARG A 86 -0.16 11.09 -10.34
CA ARG A 86 0.27 12.33 -9.69
C ARG A 86 0.12 13.48 -10.67
N ALA A 87 -1.00 14.19 -10.58
CA ALA A 87 -1.32 15.27 -11.51
C ALA A 87 -0.31 16.43 -11.43
N ASP A 88 0.16 16.73 -10.23
CA ASP A 88 1.21 17.72 -9.93
C ASP A 88 2.56 17.40 -10.60
N ARG A 89 2.82 16.12 -10.92
CA ARG A 89 4.08 15.64 -11.52
C ARG A 89 3.93 15.13 -12.95
N GLY A 90 2.69 14.99 -13.44
CA GLY A 90 2.39 14.46 -14.76
C GLY A 90 2.78 13.00 -14.96
N ASP A 91 2.81 12.19 -13.90
CA ASP A 91 3.24 10.79 -13.98
C ASP A 91 2.33 9.79 -13.25
N VAL A 92 2.68 8.51 -13.39
CA VAL A 92 1.98 7.38 -12.75
C VAL A 92 3.01 6.49 -12.07
N VAL A 93 2.76 6.14 -10.82
CA VAL A 93 3.59 5.24 -10.01
C VAL A 93 2.73 4.15 -9.38
N LEU A 94 3.36 3.02 -9.04
CA LEU A 94 2.84 2.11 -8.03
C LEU A 94 3.42 2.50 -6.68
N LYS A 95 2.57 2.70 -5.69
CA LYS A 95 2.94 3.11 -4.33
C LYS A 95 2.41 2.11 -3.31
N LEU A 96 2.93 2.21 -2.09
CA LEU A 96 2.28 1.62 -0.93
C LEU A 96 0.95 2.35 -0.66
N ILE A 97 0.02 1.71 0.04
CA ILE A 97 -1.16 2.38 0.61
C ILE A 97 -0.65 3.49 1.51
N SER A 98 -1.11 4.73 1.33
CA SER A 98 -0.45 5.88 1.98
C SER A 98 -1.35 7.08 2.14
N GLY A 99 -1.21 7.76 3.28
CA GLY A 99 -1.99 8.94 3.64
C GLY A 99 -1.16 10.05 4.27
N TYR A 100 -1.75 11.23 4.35
CA TYR A 100 -1.21 12.34 5.12
C TYR A 100 -1.74 12.26 6.54
N VAL A 101 -0.86 12.42 7.54
CA VAL A 101 -1.31 12.38 8.94
C VAL A 101 -2.03 13.69 9.28
N PRO A 102 -3.29 13.65 9.74
CA PRO A 102 -4.00 14.84 10.15
C PRO A 102 -3.43 15.37 11.47
N ALA A 103 -3.60 16.67 11.69
CA ALA A 103 -3.02 17.39 12.82
C ALA A 103 -3.35 16.76 14.20
N HIS A 104 -4.56 16.21 14.34
CA HIS A 104 -5.05 15.60 15.58
C HIS A 104 -4.59 14.15 15.78
N GLU A 105 -3.96 13.52 14.79
CA GLU A 105 -3.42 12.14 14.88
C GLU A 105 -1.88 12.12 14.85
N LEU A 106 -1.20 13.27 14.92
CA LEU A 106 0.26 13.33 14.83
C LEU A 106 1.00 12.50 15.89
N ASN A 107 0.41 12.31 17.07
CA ASN A 107 0.95 11.46 18.13
C ASN A 107 0.57 9.98 17.98
N LEU A 108 -0.34 9.65 17.05
CA LEU A 108 -0.80 8.29 16.75
C LEU A 108 -0.87 8.03 15.23
N PRO A 109 0.23 8.17 14.48
CA PRO A 109 0.23 7.97 13.03
C PRO A 109 -0.14 6.55 12.57
N LEU A 110 -0.02 5.55 13.47
CA LEU A 110 -0.51 4.20 13.21
C LEU A 110 -2.02 4.17 12.93
N LEU A 111 -2.80 5.03 13.58
CA LEU A 111 -4.24 5.12 13.37
C LEU A 111 -4.55 5.56 11.92
N THR A 112 -3.88 6.60 11.43
CA THR A 112 -3.98 7.01 10.02
C THR A 112 -3.62 5.85 9.10
N ALA A 113 -2.51 5.15 9.38
CA ALA A 113 -2.03 4.05 8.54
C ALA A 113 -3.06 2.90 8.41
N ILE A 114 -3.73 2.49 9.50
CA ILE A 114 -4.75 1.43 9.44
C ILE A 114 -6.06 1.91 8.81
N GLN A 115 -6.40 3.20 8.94
CA GLN A 115 -7.55 3.79 8.26
C GLN A 115 -7.33 3.79 6.73
N GLU A 116 -6.14 4.19 6.26
CA GLU A 116 -5.78 4.16 4.84
C GLU A 116 -5.89 2.75 4.25
N VAL A 117 -5.53 1.70 4.99
CA VAL A 117 -5.75 0.31 4.52
C VAL A 117 -7.24 0.01 4.35
N ALA A 118 -8.10 0.46 5.26
CA ALA A 118 -9.54 0.25 5.14
C ALA A 118 -10.16 1.06 3.98
N GLU A 119 -9.69 2.30 3.76
CA GLU A 119 -10.20 3.21 2.71
C GLU A 119 -9.68 2.83 1.32
N GLU A 120 -8.37 2.68 1.14
CA GLU A 120 -7.75 2.47 -0.17
C GLU A 120 -7.78 0.99 -0.62
N CYS A 121 -7.79 0.00 0.28
CA CYS A 121 -7.69 -1.43 -0.08
C CYS A 121 -9.00 -2.19 0.11
N LEU A 122 -9.92 -2.03 -0.85
CA LEU A 122 -11.24 -2.65 -0.79
C LEU A 122 -11.22 -4.11 -1.28
N MET A 123 -11.82 -4.99 -0.49
CA MET A 123 -11.88 -6.44 -0.72
C MET A 123 -13.30 -6.91 -0.99
N GLU A 124 -13.54 -7.38 -2.20
CA GLU A 124 -14.84 -7.89 -2.63
C GLU A 124 -14.86 -9.42 -2.71
N THR A 125 -15.89 -10.03 -2.13
CA THR A 125 -16.29 -11.42 -2.34
C THR A 125 -17.65 -11.47 -3.03
N PRO A 126 -18.11 -12.65 -3.51
CA PRO A 126 -19.45 -12.79 -4.09
C PRO A 126 -20.59 -12.37 -3.16
N GLU A 127 -20.38 -12.50 -1.85
CA GLU A 127 -21.38 -12.19 -0.81
C GLU A 127 -21.32 -10.74 -0.29
N GLY A 128 -20.33 -9.95 -0.70
CA GLY A 128 -20.17 -8.55 -0.29
C GLY A 128 -18.73 -8.17 0.04
N TRP A 129 -18.58 -7.02 0.70
CA TRP A 129 -17.28 -6.43 1.04
C TRP A 129 -16.81 -6.88 2.41
N LEU A 130 -15.49 -7.05 2.58
CA LEU A 130 -14.91 -7.41 3.87
C LEU A 130 -14.58 -6.17 4.68
N ALA A 131 -15.09 -6.11 5.92
CA ALA A 131 -14.62 -5.19 6.93
C ALA A 131 -13.34 -5.74 7.58
N GLY A 132 -12.61 -4.88 8.29
CA GLY A 132 -11.31 -5.25 8.88
C GLY A 132 -11.22 -4.98 10.37
N ARG A 133 -10.26 -5.64 11.01
CA ARG A 133 -9.83 -5.35 12.38
C ARG A 133 -8.32 -5.19 12.45
N PHE A 134 -7.84 -4.37 13.37
CA PHE A 134 -6.44 -4.36 13.81
C PHE A 134 -6.39 -4.81 15.27
N GLY A 135 -5.80 -5.99 15.51
CA GLY A 135 -5.99 -6.69 16.79
C GLY A 135 -7.49 -6.92 17.07
N GLU A 136 -7.96 -6.46 18.22
CA GLU A 136 -9.38 -6.54 18.61
C GLU A 136 -10.20 -5.30 18.21
N THR A 137 -9.56 -4.27 17.64
CA THR A 137 -10.22 -3.02 17.27
C THR A 137 -10.76 -3.09 15.85
N TRP A 138 -12.04 -2.78 15.67
CA TRP A 138 -12.63 -2.63 14.35
C TRP A 138 -12.03 -1.43 13.61
N LEU A 139 -11.65 -1.66 12.36
CA LEU A 139 -11.34 -0.59 11.43
C LEU A 139 -12.65 0.10 11.00
N PRO A 140 -12.58 1.36 10.51
CA PRO A 140 -13.72 1.98 9.86
C PRO A 140 -14.24 1.11 8.72
N THR A 141 -15.55 1.21 8.45
CA THR A 141 -16.21 0.63 7.27
C THR A 141 -16.51 1.73 6.27
N PRO A 142 -15.50 2.18 5.49
CA PRO A 142 -15.69 3.31 4.60
C PRO A 142 -16.74 2.98 3.55
N TYR A 143 -17.48 4.00 3.13
CA TYR A 143 -18.49 3.88 2.08
C TYR A 143 -19.65 2.91 2.39
N GLN A 144 -19.95 2.63 3.66
CA GLN A 144 -21.05 1.72 4.08
C GLN A 144 -22.43 2.08 3.50
N GLY A 145 -22.68 3.37 3.17
CA GLY A 145 -23.91 3.77 2.48
C GLY A 145 -24.01 3.31 1.02
N VAL A 146 -22.91 2.82 0.43
CA VAL A 146 -22.76 2.49 -0.99
C VAL A 146 -22.31 1.05 -1.19
N LEU A 147 -21.52 0.52 -0.25
CA LEU A 147 -20.94 -0.83 -0.24
C LEU A 147 -21.59 -1.69 0.84
N HIS A 148 -22.04 -2.88 0.46
CA HIS A 148 -22.64 -3.84 1.38
C HIS A 148 -21.55 -4.70 2.05
N TYR A 149 -21.21 -4.37 3.30
CA TYR A 149 -20.22 -5.10 4.09
C TYR A 149 -20.83 -6.34 4.73
N ARG A 150 -20.05 -7.42 4.78
CA ARG A 150 -20.39 -8.66 5.45
C ARG A 150 -20.19 -8.52 6.96
N GLU A 151 -21.20 -8.89 7.74
CA GLU A 151 -21.15 -8.74 9.20
C GLU A 151 -20.34 -9.86 9.88
N ALA A 152 -20.46 -11.10 9.39
CA ALA A 152 -19.88 -12.28 10.05
C ALA A 152 -18.42 -12.57 9.68
N VAL A 153 -17.87 -11.92 8.65
CA VAL A 153 -16.56 -12.26 8.07
C VAL A 153 -15.74 -11.00 7.88
N ASN A 154 -14.55 -10.97 8.48
CA ASN A 154 -13.66 -9.81 8.49
C ASN A 154 -12.20 -10.25 8.29
N PHE A 155 -11.41 -9.39 7.64
CA PHE A 155 -9.96 -9.59 7.60
C PHE A 155 -9.32 -9.07 8.89
N ARG A 156 -8.13 -9.59 9.21
CA ARG A 156 -7.32 -9.14 10.35
C ARG A 156 -6.04 -8.50 9.85
N LEU A 157 -5.72 -7.34 10.39
CA LEU A 157 -4.43 -6.70 10.28
C LEU A 157 -3.62 -6.98 11.55
N GLY A 158 -2.41 -7.48 11.34
CA GLY A 158 -1.38 -7.58 12.37
C GLY A 158 -0.18 -6.74 11.97
N SER A 159 0.49 -6.15 12.95
CA SER A 159 1.76 -5.49 12.70
C SER A 159 2.88 -6.52 12.48
N LEU A 160 3.77 -6.22 11.55
CA LEU A 160 5.06 -6.90 11.39
C LEU A 160 6.11 -5.98 11.99
N SER A 161 6.21 -5.98 13.32
CA SER A 161 7.20 -5.16 14.03
C SER A 161 8.62 -5.50 13.53
N GLY A 162 9.29 -4.49 12.97
CA GLY A 162 10.66 -4.61 12.48
C GLY A 162 11.70 -4.15 13.51
N ALA A 163 12.97 -4.44 13.26
CA ALA A 163 14.11 -3.91 14.03
C ALA A 163 14.47 -2.46 13.63
N ALA A 164 13.47 -1.66 13.23
CA ALA A 164 13.70 -0.29 12.79
C ALA A 164 14.13 0.60 13.97
N ARG A 165 14.94 1.61 13.65
CA ARG A 165 15.40 2.60 14.62
C ARG A 165 14.21 3.32 15.28
N PRO A 166 14.27 3.61 16.60
CA PRO A 166 13.24 4.35 17.30
C PRO A 166 12.84 5.66 16.61
N VAL A 167 11.53 5.88 16.51
CA VAL A 167 10.94 7.16 16.11
C VAL A 167 10.10 7.69 17.25
N ARG A 168 10.24 8.97 17.57
CA ARG A 168 9.50 9.63 18.66
C ARG A 168 8.67 10.79 18.15
N CYS A 169 7.45 10.90 18.64
CA CYS A 169 6.69 12.15 18.60
C CYS A 169 6.91 12.87 19.93
N SER A 170 7.73 13.91 19.94
CA SER A 170 8.26 14.54 21.15
C SER A 170 8.87 13.49 22.10
N ASN A 171 8.25 13.21 23.25
CA ASN A 171 8.73 12.23 24.23
C ASN A 171 8.12 10.82 24.07
N LEU A 172 7.15 10.64 23.16
CA LEU A 172 6.45 9.37 22.96
C LEU A 172 7.14 8.56 21.87
N THR A 173 7.61 7.35 22.20
CA THR A 173 8.10 6.42 21.17
C THR A 173 6.92 5.84 20.41
N LEU A 174 6.97 5.89 19.08
CA LEU A 174 5.92 5.32 18.24
C LEU A 174 5.90 3.80 18.34
N LEU A 175 4.69 3.25 18.48
CA LEU A 175 4.44 1.81 18.48
C LEU A 175 4.70 1.20 17.09
N GLU A 176 4.91 -0.11 17.06
CA GLU A 176 5.16 -0.90 15.85
C GLU A 176 6.42 -0.55 15.03
N ARG A 177 7.29 0.29 15.60
CA ARG A 177 8.63 0.60 15.07
C ARG A 177 8.61 0.86 13.55
N PRO A 178 7.89 1.88 13.07
CA PRO A 178 7.86 2.18 11.64
C PRO A 178 9.26 2.52 11.14
N ARG A 179 9.56 2.14 9.91
CA ARG A 179 10.72 2.69 9.19
C ARG A 179 10.44 4.16 8.89
N ALA A 180 11.36 5.05 9.21
CA ALA A 180 11.23 6.48 8.90
C ALA A 180 12.27 6.95 7.88
N TYR A 181 11.89 7.95 7.09
CA TYR A 181 12.79 8.72 6.24
C TYR A 181 12.26 10.13 5.96
N VAL A 182 13.17 11.08 5.75
CA VAL A 182 12.90 12.40 5.20
C VAL A 182 13.02 12.30 3.67
N HIS A 183 11.93 12.60 2.98
CA HIS A 183 11.93 12.72 1.53
C HIS A 183 12.34 14.15 1.15
N LEU A 184 13.57 14.29 0.64
CA LEU A 184 14.16 15.60 0.36
C LEU A 184 13.41 16.40 -0.71
N PRO A 185 12.93 15.80 -1.82
CA PRO A 185 12.22 16.55 -2.86
C PRO A 185 10.95 17.26 -2.37
N THR A 186 10.30 16.75 -1.32
CA THR A 186 9.05 17.31 -0.79
C THR A 186 9.17 17.85 0.63
N ALA A 187 10.38 17.90 1.20
CA ALA A 187 10.61 18.24 2.60
C ALA A 187 9.58 17.60 3.54
N SER A 188 9.41 16.28 3.50
CA SER A 188 8.38 15.60 4.32
C SER A 188 8.94 14.40 5.06
N LEU A 189 8.49 14.18 6.30
CA LEU A 189 8.78 12.95 7.04
C LEU A 189 7.78 11.87 6.61
N GLN A 190 8.29 10.68 6.32
CA GLN A 190 7.50 9.51 5.92
C GLN A 190 7.73 8.37 6.90
N LEU A 191 6.63 7.75 7.36
CA LEU A 191 6.64 6.55 8.19
C LEU A 191 6.10 5.37 7.39
N VAL A 192 6.81 4.26 7.37
CA VAL A 192 6.38 3.02 6.71
C VAL A 192 6.13 1.97 7.79
N TYR A 193 4.87 1.57 7.92
CA TYR A 193 4.45 0.47 8.77
C TYR A 193 4.39 -0.82 7.97
N ASP A 194 5.02 -1.86 8.51
CA ASP A 194 4.93 -3.21 7.95
C ASP A 194 3.74 -3.93 8.59
N MET A 195 2.83 -4.45 7.78
CA MET A 195 1.62 -5.11 8.26
C MET A 195 1.35 -6.39 7.50
N ARG A 196 0.65 -7.32 8.15
CA ARG A 196 0.14 -8.55 7.56
C ARG A 196 -1.38 -8.51 7.55
N MET A 197 -1.98 -8.83 6.40
CA MET A 197 -3.40 -9.04 6.24
C MET A 197 -3.70 -10.53 6.18
N GLU A 198 -4.51 -10.98 7.11
CA GLU A 198 -5.02 -12.35 7.18
C GLU A 198 -6.49 -12.36 6.77
N LEU A 199 -6.81 -13.22 5.81
CA LEU A 199 -8.17 -13.43 5.34
C LEU A 199 -8.79 -14.65 6.01
N PRO A 200 -10.10 -14.63 6.29
CA PRO A 200 -10.82 -15.81 6.73
C PRO A 200 -10.74 -16.95 5.71
N LYS A 201 -10.70 -18.20 6.18
CA LYS A 201 -10.52 -19.39 5.33
C LYS A 201 -11.66 -19.59 4.35
N GLU A 202 -12.83 -19.04 4.66
CA GLU A 202 -14.06 -19.14 3.88
C GLU A 202 -14.08 -18.15 2.70
N VAL A 203 -13.15 -17.20 2.64
CA VAL A 203 -13.06 -16.23 1.55
C VAL A 203 -12.70 -16.94 0.24
N LYS A 204 -13.58 -16.80 -0.75
CA LYS A 204 -13.42 -17.34 -2.11
C LYS A 204 -13.64 -16.23 -3.13
N GLN A 205 -13.06 -16.41 -4.32
CA GLN A 205 -13.22 -15.50 -5.46
C GLN A 205 -12.92 -14.03 -5.13
N LEU A 206 -11.92 -13.79 -4.28
CA LEU A 206 -11.54 -12.44 -3.84
C LEU A 206 -11.16 -11.56 -5.04
N SER A 207 -11.67 -10.34 -5.04
CA SER A 207 -11.19 -9.27 -5.92
C SER A 207 -10.67 -8.12 -5.07
N LEU A 208 -9.55 -7.54 -5.49
CA LEU A 208 -8.96 -6.37 -4.84
C LEU A 208 -9.26 -5.13 -5.68
N PHE A 209 -9.75 -4.07 -5.05
CA PHE A 209 -9.98 -2.79 -5.68
C PHE A 209 -9.36 -1.65 -4.88
N HIS A 210 -8.85 -0.65 -5.60
CA HIS A 210 -8.42 0.61 -5.04
C HIS A 210 -9.59 1.59 -5.04
N ALA A 211 -9.83 2.28 -3.93
CA ALA A 211 -10.65 3.49 -3.93
C ALA A 211 -9.74 4.70 -4.19
N ASP A 212 -9.80 5.24 -5.40
CA ASP A 212 -8.96 6.39 -5.76
C ASP A 212 -9.67 7.69 -5.35
N GLU A 213 -9.00 8.52 -4.56
CA GLU A 213 -9.46 9.87 -4.23
C GLU A 213 -8.81 10.89 -5.17
N CYS A 214 -9.65 11.63 -5.89
CA CYS A 214 -9.21 12.65 -6.82
C CYS A 214 -9.94 13.98 -6.55
N LEU A 215 -9.24 15.09 -6.77
CA LEU A 215 -9.85 16.42 -6.69
C LEU A 215 -10.57 16.72 -8.01
N GLU A 216 -11.90 16.85 -7.95
CA GLU A 216 -12.77 17.20 -9.08
C GLU A 216 -13.60 18.42 -8.70
N ASP A 217 -13.53 19.49 -9.49
CA ASP A 217 -14.28 20.74 -9.28
C ASP A 217 -14.18 21.28 -7.83
N GLY A 218 -12.98 21.18 -7.23
CA GLY A 218 -12.73 21.64 -5.86
C GLY A 218 -13.28 20.72 -4.75
N THR A 219 -13.72 19.51 -5.09
CA THR A 219 -14.21 18.49 -4.13
C THR A 219 -13.36 17.23 -4.22
N LEU A 220 -13.05 16.59 -3.09
CA LEU A 220 -12.41 15.27 -3.11
C LEU A 220 -13.46 14.20 -3.40
N VAL A 221 -13.27 13.43 -4.46
CA VAL A 221 -14.20 12.40 -4.91
C VAL A 221 -13.50 11.06 -4.88
N ALA A 222 -14.01 10.13 -4.05
CA ALA A 222 -13.55 8.74 -4.05
C ALA A 222 -14.33 7.94 -5.09
N ARG A 223 -13.62 7.18 -5.93
CA ARG A 223 -14.23 6.38 -7.01
C ARG A 223 -13.75 4.93 -6.96
N LEU A 224 -14.67 4.03 -7.33
CA LEU A 224 -14.40 2.61 -7.56
C LEU A 224 -14.57 2.27 -9.04
N ASP A 225 -13.50 1.86 -9.72
CA ASP A 225 -13.55 1.35 -11.08
C ASP A 225 -13.25 -0.15 -11.15
N ARG A 226 -14.29 -0.96 -11.33
CA ARG A 226 -14.16 -2.42 -11.44
C ARG A 226 -13.55 -2.90 -12.77
N SER A 227 -13.48 -2.00 -13.76
CA SER A 227 -12.96 -2.32 -15.09
C SER A 227 -11.44 -2.24 -15.16
N LYS A 228 -10.79 -1.52 -14.23
CA LYS A 228 -9.34 -1.35 -14.19
C LYS A 228 -8.77 -1.88 -12.88
N PRO A 229 -7.77 -2.77 -12.91
CA PRO A 229 -7.04 -3.12 -11.70
C PRO A 229 -6.14 -1.96 -11.32
N ASP A 230 -6.46 -1.32 -10.20
CA ASP A 230 -5.63 -0.29 -9.58
C ASP A 230 -4.91 -0.80 -8.33
N LEU A 231 -5.12 -2.08 -7.98
CA LEU A 231 -4.30 -2.84 -7.03
C LEU A 231 -3.41 -3.87 -7.74
N TYR A 232 -2.15 -3.87 -7.33
CA TYR A 232 -1.08 -4.73 -7.84
C TYR A 232 -0.47 -5.53 -6.70
N LEU A 233 0.07 -6.69 -7.04
CA LEU A 233 0.68 -7.61 -6.10
C LEU A 233 2.11 -7.91 -6.53
N ILE A 234 3.08 -7.68 -5.64
CA ILE A 234 4.44 -8.18 -5.79
C ILE A 234 4.53 -9.48 -5.01
N ALA A 235 4.79 -10.59 -5.70
CA ALA A 235 4.85 -11.89 -5.03
C ALA A 235 6.11 -12.00 -4.16
N LEU A 236 5.96 -12.63 -3.00
CA LEU A 236 7.06 -12.90 -2.08
C LEU A 236 7.50 -14.38 -2.14
N GLU A 237 8.78 -14.61 -1.87
CA GLU A 237 9.39 -15.91 -1.64
C GLU A 237 10.29 -15.78 -0.41
N ASP A 238 10.03 -16.57 0.64
CA ASP A 238 10.70 -16.48 1.95
C ASP A 238 10.74 -15.05 2.53
N GLY A 239 9.62 -14.33 2.41
CA GLY A 239 9.46 -12.95 2.87
C GLY A 239 10.19 -11.89 2.03
N LYS A 240 10.87 -12.29 0.94
CA LYS A 240 11.57 -11.39 0.03
C LYS A 240 10.74 -11.17 -1.23
N PRO A 241 10.70 -9.94 -1.79
CA PRO A 241 10.00 -9.70 -3.04
C PRO A 241 10.62 -10.48 -4.20
N THR A 242 9.82 -10.75 -5.21
CA THR A 242 10.24 -11.33 -6.50
C THR A 242 10.01 -10.31 -7.62
N ALA A 243 10.50 -10.59 -8.83
CA ALA A 243 10.24 -9.75 -10.00
C ALA A 243 8.85 -9.97 -10.63
N GLU A 244 7.96 -10.73 -9.98
CA GLU A 244 6.59 -10.97 -10.43
C GLU A 244 5.65 -9.85 -9.99
N LEU A 245 4.99 -9.21 -10.96
CA LEU A 245 3.89 -8.27 -10.73
C LEU A 245 2.58 -8.90 -11.19
N LEU A 246 1.59 -8.92 -10.31
CA LEU A 246 0.32 -9.61 -10.51
C LEU A 246 -0.87 -8.69 -10.19
N THR A 247 -2.06 -9.11 -10.59
CA THR A 247 -3.35 -8.54 -10.19
C THR A 247 -4.26 -9.67 -9.75
N LEU A 248 -5.17 -9.41 -8.80
CA LEU A 248 -6.10 -10.42 -8.27
C LEU A 248 -7.55 -10.01 -8.58
N LYS A 249 -8.25 -10.85 -9.34
CA LYS A 249 -9.65 -10.64 -9.68
C LYS A 249 -10.40 -11.96 -9.65
N LYS A 250 -11.53 -12.00 -8.94
CA LYS A 250 -12.38 -13.19 -8.80
C LYS A 250 -11.62 -14.44 -8.34
N GLY A 251 -10.59 -14.25 -7.51
CA GLY A 251 -9.72 -15.31 -6.99
C GLY A 251 -8.59 -15.74 -7.91
N GLU A 252 -8.50 -15.18 -9.11
CA GLU A 252 -7.49 -15.51 -10.10
C GLU A 252 -6.37 -14.47 -10.15
N LEU A 253 -5.13 -14.95 -10.09
CA LEU A 253 -3.93 -14.12 -10.25
C LEU A 253 -3.55 -14.04 -11.73
N SER A 254 -3.42 -12.82 -12.23
CA SER A 254 -3.00 -12.54 -13.61
C SER A 254 -1.74 -11.69 -13.64
N PRO A 255 -0.72 -12.03 -14.45
CA PRO A 255 0.47 -11.20 -14.65
C PRO A 255 0.13 -9.80 -15.14
N ALA A 256 0.82 -8.81 -14.58
CA ALA A 256 0.80 -7.43 -15.02
C ALA A 256 2.13 -7.06 -15.69
N SER A 257 2.07 -6.19 -16.70
CA SER A 257 3.26 -5.67 -17.36
C SER A 257 4.08 -4.82 -16.39
N THR A 258 5.38 -5.11 -16.31
CA THR A 258 6.37 -4.30 -15.59
C THR A 258 7.06 -3.27 -16.50
N ARG A 259 6.76 -3.29 -17.80
CA ARG A 259 7.36 -2.37 -18.78
C ARG A 259 6.87 -0.95 -18.52
N GLY A 260 7.81 -0.02 -18.34
CA GLY A 260 7.50 1.39 -18.09
C GLY A 260 6.93 1.68 -16.69
N VAL A 261 6.89 0.68 -15.81
CA VAL A 261 6.42 0.86 -14.43
C VAL A 261 7.46 1.63 -13.61
N TRP A 262 6.96 2.60 -12.85
CA TRP A 262 7.70 3.31 -11.83
C TRP A 262 7.10 3.00 -10.46
N LEU A 263 7.96 2.87 -9.46
CA LEU A 263 7.62 2.73 -8.06
C LEU A 263 7.84 4.06 -7.36
N ALA A 264 7.02 4.38 -6.38
CA ALA A 264 7.14 5.60 -5.57
C ALA A 264 8.45 5.65 -4.76
N GLU A 265 8.73 6.80 -4.15
CA GLU A 265 9.94 7.10 -3.36
C GLU A 265 10.18 6.11 -2.21
N SER A 266 9.12 5.53 -1.64
CA SER A 266 9.23 4.50 -0.58
C SER A 266 10.03 3.25 -1.00
N PHE A 267 10.16 3.01 -2.30
CA PHE A 267 10.95 1.93 -2.91
C PHE A 267 12.35 2.37 -3.36
N ALA A 268 12.64 3.69 -3.35
CA ALA A 268 13.95 4.20 -3.69
C ALA A 268 14.97 3.90 -2.58
N ALA A 269 16.25 4.11 -2.92
CA ALA A 269 17.33 3.92 -1.97
C ALA A 269 17.18 4.93 -0.81
N GLN A 270 17.21 4.40 0.41
CA GLN A 270 17.34 5.21 1.62
C GLN A 270 18.81 5.20 2.05
N ASP A 271 19.33 6.39 2.31
CA ASP A 271 20.69 6.61 2.79
C ASP A 271 20.61 7.35 4.14
N GLY A 272 21.00 6.68 5.22
CA GLY A 272 20.70 7.14 6.57
C GLY A 272 19.20 7.35 6.79
N TRP A 273 18.79 8.57 7.12
CA TRP A 273 17.39 8.96 7.24
C TRP A 273 16.80 9.58 5.98
N VAL A 274 17.53 9.69 4.87
CA VAL A 274 17.05 10.45 3.71
C VAL A 274 16.71 9.57 2.51
N VAL A 275 15.69 9.98 1.76
CA VAL A 275 15.39 9.48 0.42
C VAL A 275 15.46 10.67 -0.54
N ARG A 276 16.27 10.53 -1.60
CA ARG A 276 16.58 11.60 -2.55
C ARG A 276 15.77 11.49 -3.84
N ASP A 277 15.40 10.27 -4.23
CA ASP A 277 14.68 10.02 -5.47
C ASP A 277 13.17 10.07 -5.27
N GLU A 278 12.47 10.73 -6.19
CA GLU A 278 11.01 10.84 -6.19
C GLU A 278 10.27 9.57 -6.62
N ARG A 279 11.00 8.64 -7.23
CA ARG A 279 10.55 7.37 -7.80
C ARG A 279 11.73 6.58 -8.34
N ILE A 280 11.55 5.27 -8.49
CA ILE A 280 12.52 4.36 -9.09
C ILE A 280 11.85 3.52 -10.19
N ARG A 281 12.54 3.26 -11.30
CA ARG A 281 11.99 2.37 -12.34
C ARG A 281 11.94 0.94 -11.81
N TRP A 282 10.90 0.20 -12.16
CA TRP A 282 10.77 -1.21 -11.79
C TRP A 282 12.04 -2.02 -12.06
N LYS A 283 12.63 -1.86 -13.25
CA LYS A 283 13.85 -2.58 -13.66
C LYS A 283 15.05 -2.28 -12.74
N ASP A 284 15.17 -1.05 -12.27
CA ASP A 284 16.31 -0.58 -11.50
C ASP A 284 16.12 -0.98 -10.03
N TRP A 285 14.89 -0.95 -9.53
CA TRP A 285 14.50 -1.52 -8.24
C TRP A 285 14.71 -3.04 -8.20
N ALA A 286 14.24 -3.78 -9.20
CA ALA A 286 14.43 -5.23 -9.26
C ALA A 286 15.93 -5.61 -9.28
N LYS A 287 16.75 -4.80 -9.95
CA LYS A 287 18.21 -4.97 -9.95
C LYS A 287 18.81 -4.67 -8.58
N SER A 288 18.40 -3.59 -7.91
CA SER A 288 18.93 -3.23 -6.58
C SER A 288 18.58 -4.26 -5.49
N GLN A 289 17.42 -4.90 -5.62
CA GLN A 289 16.98 -5.98 -4.74
C GLN A 289 17.54 -7.37 -5.12
N GLN A 290 18.33 -7.46 -6.21
CA GLN A 290 18.88 -8.72 -6.74
C GLN A 290 17.80 -9.78 -7.05
N LEU A 291 16.65 -9.32 -7.56
CA LEU A 291 15.50 -10.20 -7.80
C LEU A 291 15.78 -11.16 -8.96
N LYS A 292 15.47 -12.44 -8.74
CA LYS A 292 15.46 -13.42 -9.82
C LYS A 292 14.37 -13.04 -10.82
N ALA A 293 14.67 -13.16 -12.12
CA ALA A 293 13.66 -13.00 -13.16
C ALA A 293 12.54 -14.03 -12.95
N PRO A 294 11.28 -13.71 -13.30
CA PRO A 294 10.18 -14.65 -13.16
C PRO A 294 10.51 -15.93 -13.92
N THR A 295 10.48 -17.08 -13.24
CA THR A 295 10.51 -18.38 -13.94
C THR A 295 9.24 -18.46 -14.77
N ALA A 296 9.37 -18.44 -16.10
CA ALA A 296 8.24 -18.57 -17.00
C ALA A 296 7.51 -19.90 -16.73
N LYS A 297 6.41 -19.87 -15.98
CA LYS A 297 5.45 -20.98 -15.98
C LYS A 297 4.73 -20.90 -17.32
N SER A 298 5.08 -21.79 -18.24
CA SER A 298 4.28 -22.04 -19.43
C SER A 298 2.83 -22.30 -19.00
N PRO A 299 1.82 -21.72 -19.68
CA PRO A 299 0.44 -22.11 -19.41
C PRO A 299 0.35 -23.62 -19.63
N ALA A 300 -0.08 -24.34 -18.60
CA ALA A 300 -0.33 -25.77 -18.70
C ALA A 300 -1.29 -25.99 -19.88
N LYS A 301 -0.81 -26.67 -20.92
CA LYS A 301 -1.68 -27.10 -22.02
C LYS A 301 -2.85 -27.87 -21.41
N PRO A 302 -4.11 -27.56 -21.77
CA PRO A 302 -5.22 -28.38 -21.36
C PRO A 302 -4.97 -29.81 -21.85
N LYS A 303 -5.04 -30.79 -20.94
CA LYS A 303 -5.12 -32.20 -21.33
C LYS A 303 -6.33 -32.34 -22.26
N PRO A 304 -6.18 -32.91 -23.48
CA PRO A 304 -7.33 -33.23 -24.28
C PRO A 304 -8.19 -34.24 -23.53
N ALA A 305 -9.48 -33.92 -23.41
CA ALA A 305 -10.49 -34.83 -22.89
C ALA A 305 -10.71 -35.97 -23.89
N GLY A 306 -10.76 -37.20 -23.36
CA GLY A 306 -11.45 -38.32 -23.99
C GLY A 306 -10.64 -39.17 -24.96
N ALA A 307 -10.11 -40.28 -24.45
CA ALA A 307 -10.16 -41.55 -25.17
C ALA A 307 -10.74 -42.57 -24.19
N ALA A 308 -12.00 -42.95 -24.44
CA ALA A 308 -12.66 -44.02 -23.72
C ALA A 308 -12.00 -45.35 -24.08
N ASP A 309 -11.50 -46.07 -23.08
CA ASP A 309 -11.04 -47.45 -23.23
C ASP A 309 -12.25 -48.35 -23.57
N PHE A 310 -12.40 -48.68 -24.85
CA PHE A 310 -13.19 -49.81 -25.30
C PHE A 310 -12.47 -51.10 -24.88
N LYS A 311 -12.88 -51.73 -23.78
CA LYS A 311 -12.56 -53.13 -23.51
C LYS A 311 -13.46 -54.03 -24.35
N GLN A 312 -12.90 -54.69 -25.35
CA GLN A 312 -13.52 -55.85 -26.01
C GLN A 312 -13.48 -57.08 -25.08
N PRO A 313 -14.52 -57.92 -25.05
CA PRO A 313 -14.50 -59.18 -24.32
C PRO A 313 -13.73 -60.25 -25.11
N GLN A 314 -12.74 -60.89 -24.47
CA GLN A 314 -12.12 -62.11 -24.99
C GLN A 314 -13.10 -63.28 -24.92
N ALA A 315 -13.33 -63.90 -26.06
CA ALA A 315 -14.04 -65.16 -26.20
C ALA A 315 -13.22 -66.30 -25.59
N ARG A 316 -13.89 -67.14 -24.79
CA ARG A 316 -13.45 -68.49 -24.43
C ARG A 316 -13.52 -69.39 -25.66
N GLN A 317 -12.48 -70.20 -25.90
CA GLN A 317 -12.59 -71.54 -26.48
C GLN A 317 -11.21 -72.23 -26.43
N GLY A 318 -11.20 -73.49 -25.96
CA GLY A 318 -10.05 -74.41 -26.00
C GLY A 318 -9.55 -74.78 -24.61
#